data_AF-A0A3P3XIP7-F1
#
_entry.id   AF-A0A3P3XIP7-F1
#
_cell.length_a   1.000
_cell.length_b   1.000
_cell.length_c   1.000
_cell.angle_alpha   90.00
_cell.angle_beta   90.00
_cell.angle_gamma   90.00
#
_symmetry.space_group_name_H-M   'P 1'
#
loop_
_entity.id
_entity.type
_entity.pdbx_description
1 polymer ?
#
loop_
_entity_poly.entity_id
_entity_poly.type
_entity_poly.pdbx_seq_one_letter_code
_entity_poly.pdbx_strand_id
1 'polypeptide(L)'
;MERLLNMKHSMRFVIFIMLMCYVAASSGMVYAAEPWHVGIVVGTEGFAAKGFDNGEYMRAGLLFDPFPPKGIQPAWFLGALVPVNPLDFSGLMLNIGIELRYMARTAHSSFFVREWKYAPAVSAEMLIDPAGGREVGFVVSAQLVRFWFGESYVSFLGTELVLDSKGLVSGWGASLIRLTAFVH
;
A
#
# COMPACT_ATOMS: atom_id res chain seq x y z
N MET A 1 -7.54 -24.34 23.03
CA MET A 1 -7.31 -24.69 21.61
C MET A 1 -7.33 -23.45 20.71
N GLU A 2 -8.22 -22.47 20.94
CA GLU A 2 -8.25 -21.17 20.22
C GLU A 2 -6.93 -20.35 20.29
N ARG A 3 -6.23 -20.33 21.44
CA ARG A 3 -4.94 -19.62 21.57
C ARG A 3 -3.84 -20.11 20.61
N LEU A 4 -3.84 -21.40 20.27
CA LEU A 4 -2.85 -21.99 19.36
C LEU A 4 -3.15 -21.67 17.88
N LEU A 5 -4.43 -21.47 17.53
CA LEU A 5 -4.86 -20.99 16.22
C LEU A 5 -4.51 -19.51 16.03
N ASN A 6 -4.75 -18.67 17.04
CA ASN A 6 -4.36 -17.25 17.01
C ASN A 6 -2.84 -17.06 16.93
N MET A 7 -2.04 -17.88 17.63
CA MET A 7 -0.58 -17.82 17.51
C MET A 7 -0.07 -18.20 16.11
N LYS A 8 -0.70 -19.16 15.42
CA LYS A 8 -0.32 -19.54 14.06
C LYS A 8 -0.61 -18.43 13.05
N HIS A 9 -1.70 -17.69 13.21
CA HIS A 9 -2.01 -16.55 12.35
C HIS A 9 -1.05 -15.38 12.58
N SER A 10 -0.75 -15.06 13.84
CA SER A 10 0.23 -14.02 14.18
C SER A 10 1.65 -14.35 13.69
N MET A 11 2.09 -15.60 13.80
CA MET A 11 3.44 -16.01 13.35
C MET A 11 3.57 -15.99 11.82
N ARG A 12 2.50 -16.32 11.09
CA ARG A 12 2.47 -16.22 9.62
C ARG A 12 2.51 -14.78 9.14
N PHE A 13 1.79 -13.88 9.82
CA PHE A 13 1.80 -12.44 9.54
C PHE A 13 3.20 -11.84 9.77
N VAL A 14 3.86 -12.20 10.87
CA VAL A 14 5.24 -11.75 11.17
C VAL A 14 6.25 -12.29 10.15
N ILE A 15 6.18 -13.58 9.81
CA ILE A 15 7.06 -14.18 8.78
C ILE A 15 6.83 -13.51 7.43
N PHE A 16 5.59 -13.18 7.09
CA PHE A 16 5.26 -12.50 5.84
C PHE A 16 5.78 -11.06 5.81
N ILE A 17 5.63 -10.29 6.90
CA ILE A 17 6.25 -8.96 7.03
C ILE A 17 7.77 -9.07 6.89
N MET A 18 8.39 -10.04 7.56
CA MET A 18 9.84 -10.30 7.42
C MET A 18 10.23 -10.65 5.99
N LEU A 19 9.41 -11.43 5.28
CA LEU A 19 9.64 -11.78 3.88
C LEU A 19 9.48 -10.56 2.97
N MET A 20 8.52 -9.68 3.23
CA MET A 20 8.32 -8.44 2.48
C MET A 20 9.44 -7.44 2.72
N CYS A 21 9.89 -7.30 3.97
CA CYS A 21 11.09 -6.55 4.30
C CYS A 21 12.34 -7.18 3.65
N TYR A 22 12.43 -8.50 3.58
CA TYR A 22 13.52 -9.21 2.91
C TYR A 22 13.50 -8.99 1.39
N VAL A 23 12.34 -9.06 0.73
CA VAL A 23 12.19 -8.78 -0.70
C VAL A 23 12.57 -7.34 -1.00
N ALA A 24 12.05 -6.37 -0.22
CA ALA A 24 12.40 -4.95 -0.34
C ALA A 24 13.88 -4.65 -0.02
N ALA A 25 14.51 -5.43 0.85
CA ALA A 25 15.94 -5.33 1.11
C ALA A 25 16.79 -6.00 0.01
N SER A 26 16.27 -7.06 -0.61
CA SER A 26 16.93 -7.85 -1.66
C SER A 26 16.85 -7.22 -3.05
N SER A 27 15.92 -6.29 -3.27
CA SER A 27 15.87 -5.45 -4.47
C SER A 27 17.02 -4.42 -4.54
N GLY A 28 17.97 -4.47 -3.60
CA GLY A 28 19.29 -3.85 -3.71
C GLY A 28 20.17 -4.44 -4.82
N MET A 29 19.61 -4.87 -5.95
CA MET A 29 20.37 -5.12 -7.17
C MET A 29 20.62 -3.78 -7.87
N VAL A 30 21.70 -3.15 -7.42
CA VAL A 30 22.68 -2.41 -8.23
C VAL A 30 22.29 -2.32 -9.70
N TYR A 31 21.77 -1.18 -10.16
CA TYR A 31 22.35 -0.38 -11.24
C TYR A 31 21.54 0.92 -11.43
N ALA A 32 22.25 2.04 -11.32
CA ALA A 32 21.74 3.37 -11.65
C ALA A 32 21.40 3.47 -13.14
N ALA A 33 20.12 3.70 -13.45
CA ALA A 33 19.69 4.47 -14.63
C ALA A 33 18.26 4.95 -14.39
N GLU A 34 18.07 6.27 -14.35
CA GLU A 34 16.76 6.87 -14.56
C GLU A 34 16.21 6.43 -15.95
N PRO A 35 14.89 6.28 -16.14
CA PRO A 35 13.83 6.64 -15.20
C PRO A 35 13.04 5.43 -14.63
N TRP A 36 12.61 5.59 -13.38
CA TRP A 36 11.94 4.60 -12.53
C TRP A 36 10.44 4.62 -12.80
N HIS A 37 10.00 3.95 -13.86
CA HIS A 37 8.62 4.11 -14.30
C HIS A 37 7.61 3.20 -13.62
N VAL A 38 8.06 2.06 -13.09
CA VAL A 38 7.19 1.05 -12.49
C VAL A 38 7.73 0.66 -11.13
N GLY A 39 6.85 0.56 -10.14
CA GLY A 39 7.15 0.02 -8.83
C GLY A 39 6.18 -1.07 -8.42
N ILE A 40 6.69 -2.08 -7.73
CA ILE A 40 5.90 -3.11 -7.07
C ILE A 40 5.44 -2.58 -5.73
N VAL A 41 4.15 -2.70 -5.45
CA VAL A 41 3.54 -2.28 -4.20
C VAL A 41 3.09 -3.49 -3.41
N VAL A 42 3.44 -3.53 -2.14
CA VAL A 42 2.96 -4.52 -1.17
C VAL A 42 2.60 -3.83 0.13
N GLY A 43 1.54 -4.28 0.79
CA GLY A 43 1.12 -3.64 2.05
C GLY A 43 0.05 -4.42 2.79
N THR A 44 -0.29 -3.91 3.98
CA THR A 44 -1.31 -4.49 4.85
C THR A 44 -2.30 -3.41 5.27
N GLU A 45 -3.57 -3.66 5.05
CA GLU A 45 -4.67 -2.74 5.28
C GLU A 45 -5.79 -3.40 6.07
N GLY A 46 -6.50 -2.63 6.89
CA GLY A 46 -7.69 -3.08 7.57
C GLY A 46 -8.84 -2.14 7.25
N PHE A 47 -10.01 -2.69 6.94
CA PHE A 47 -11.22 -1.91 6.63
C PHE A 47 -12.36 -2.23 7.59
N ALA A 48 -13.11 -1.18 7.93
CA ALA A 48 -14.38 -1.24 8.63
C ALA A 48 -15.39 -0.36 7.88
N ALA A 49 -16.10 -0.94 6.91
CA ALA A 49 -16.98 -0.19 6.01
C ALA A 49 -18.17 -1.02 5.51
N LYS A 50 -19.31 -0.34 5.27
CA LYS A 50 -20.47 -0.99 4.65
C LYS A 50 -20.20 -1.30 3.17
N GLY A 51 -20.61 -2.47 2.71
CA GLY A 51 -20.40 -2.94 1.33
C GLY A 51 -19.08 -3.70 1.13
N PHE A 52 -18.23 -3.75 2.17
CA PHE A 52 -16.97 -4.50 2.20
C PHE A 52 -16.98 -5.45 3.40
N ASP A 53 -16.23 -6.54 3.32
CA ASP A 53 -16.04 -7.40 4.48
C ASP A 53 -15.14 -6.67 5.46
N ASN A 54 -15.61 -6.47 6.70
CA ASN A 54 -14.76 -5.95 7.75
C ASN A 54 -13.62 -6.94 7.99
N GLY A 55 -12.38 -6.49 7.81
CA GLY A 55 -11.26 -7.42 7.86
C GLY A 55 -9.93 -6.81 7.48
N GLU A 56 -8.92 -7.67 7.55
CA GLU A 56 -7.55 -7.37 7.17
C GLU A 56 -7.28 -7.89 5.76
N TYR A 57 -6.59 -7.08 4.98
CA TYR A 57 -6.29 -7.29 3.58
C TYR A 57 -4.81 -7.08 3.31
N MET A 58 -4.29 -7.90 2.42
CA MET A 58 -3.00 -7.77 1.80
C MET A 58 -3.15 -6.99 0.50
N ARG A 59 -2.42 -5.88 0.38
CA ARG A 59 -2.28 -5.15 -0.87
C ARG A 59 -1.13 -5.72 -1.67
N ALA A 60 -1.36 -5.95 -2.96
CA ALA A 60 -0.31 -6.22 -3.94
C ALA A 60 -0.66 -5.50 -5.24
N GLY A 61 0.32 -4.89 -5.90
CA GLY A 61 0.05 -4.18 -7.14
C GLY A 61 1.27 -3.53 -7.77
N LEU A 62 0.99 -2.67 -8.73
CA LEU A 62 1.94 -1.89 -9.49
C LEU A 62 1.62 -0.41 -9.33
N LEU A 63 2.66 0.39 -9.16
CA LEU A 63 2.64 1.83 -9.23
C LEU A 63 3.34 2.25 -10.53
N PHE A 64 2.70 3.09 -11.33
CA PHE A 64 3.31 3.71 -12.50
C PHE A 64 3.61 5.18 -12.20
N ASP A 65 4.89 5.56 -12.30
CA ASP A 65 5.41 6.89 -12.04
C ASP A 65 6.28 7.39 -13.21
N PRO A 66 5.70 8.14 -14.15
CA PRO A 66 6.48 8.65 -15.26
C PRO A 66 7.29 9.91 -14.92
N PHE A 67 7.21 10.44 -13.69
CA PHE A 67 7.76 11.74 -13.36
C PHE A 67 9.05 11.66 -12.53
N PRO A 68 10.05 12.50 -12.81
CA PRO A 68 11.26 12.55 -11.99
C PRO A 68 10.93 13.12 -10.60
N PRO A 69 11.63 12.71 -9.51
CA PRO A 69 11.35 13.01 -8.10
C PRO A 69 11.54 14.50 -7.67
N LYS A 70 10.74 15.43 -8.23
CA LYS A 70 10.62 16.85 -7.90
C LYS A 70 9.15 17.25 -7.62
N GLY A 71 8.90 17.90 -6.48
CA GLY A 71 7.65 18.59 -6.19
C GLY A 71 6.45 17.67 -5.95
N ILE A 72 5.30 18.03 -6.56
CA ILE A 72 4.06 17.25 -6.53
C ILE A 72 4.01 16.36 -7.77
N GLN A 73 3.70 15.08 -7.57
CA GLN A 73 3.75 14.07 -8.62
C GLN A 73 2.51 13.19 -8.62
N PRO A 74 1.78 13.14 -9.75
CA PRO A 74 0.80 12.10 -9.95
C PRO A 74 1.51 10.78 -10.27
N ALA A 75 1.01 9.71 -9.69
CA ALA A 75 1.28 8.34 -10.07
C ALA A 75 -0.04 7.60 -10.23
N TRP A 76 -0.01 6.49 -10.94
CA TRP A 76 -1.16 5.62 -11.13
C TRP A 76 -0.91 4.31 -10.39
N PHE A 77 -1.96 3.77 -9.79
CA PHE A 77 -1.91 2.51 -9.08
C PHE A 77 -2.86 1.51 -9.74
N LEU A 78 -2.41 0.26 -9.85
CA LEU A 78 -3.24 -0.89 -10.22
C LEU A 78 -2.85 -2.07 -9.35
N GLY A 79 -3.81 -2.74 -8.72
CA GLY A 79 -3.51 -3.86 -7.83
C GLY A 79 -4.72 -4.63 -7.38
N ALA A 80 -4.52 -5.37 -6.30
CA ALA A 80 -5.54 -6.14 -5.62
C ALA A 80 -5.38 -6.04 -4.10
N LEU A 81 -6.52 -6.20 -3.41
CA LEU A 81 -6.65 -6.41 -1.98
C LEU A 81 -7.13 -7.83 -1.75
N VAL A 82 -6.29 -8.64 -1.12
CA VAL A 82 -6.55 -10.05 -0.85
C VAL A 82 -6.80 -10.23 0.65
N PRO A 83 -7.91 -10.84 1.08
CA PRO A 83 -8.13 -11.13 2.50
C PRO A 83 -6.93 -11.87 3.12
N VAL A 84 -6.52 -11.49 4.32
CA VAL A 84 -5.39 -12.15 5.03
C VAL A 84 -5.66 -13.62 5.32
N ASN A 85 -6.92 -14.06 5.27
CA ASN A 85 -7.29 -15.47 5.31
C ASN A 85 -7.17 -16.09 3.90
N PRO A 86 -6.05 -16.75 3.54
CA PRO A 86 -5.70 -17.05 2.15
C PRO A 86 -6.49 -18.22 1.54
N LEU A 87 -7.48 -18.75 2.27
CA LEU A 87 -8.39 -19.80 1.79
C LEU A 87 -9.80 -19.26 1.49
N ASP A 88 -10.02 -17.97 1.76
CA ASP A 88 -11.28 -17.29 1.50
C ASP A 88 -11.06 -16.10 0.57
N PHE A 89 -11.33 -16.33 -0.72
CA PHE A 89 -11.20 -15.30 -1.76
C PHE A 89 -12.49 -14.52 -1.98
N SER A 90 -13.57 -14.77 -1.20
CA SER A 90 -14.83 -14.03 -1.36
C SER A 90 -14.64 -12.53 -1.16
N GLY A 91 -13.63 -12.14 -0.38
CA GLY A 91 -13.28 -10.76 -0.11
C GLY A 91 -12.31 -10.11 -1.10
N LEU A 92 -11.79 -10.83 -2.12
CA LEU A 92 -10.82 -10.28 -3.08
C LEU A 92 -11.36 -9.04 -3.78
N MET A 93 -10.57 -7.97 -3.86
CA MET A 93 -10.92 -6.77 -4.63
C MET A 93 -9.79 -6.41 -5.58
N LEU A 94 -10.15 -5.91 -6.76
CA LEU A 94 -9.21 -5.24 -7.65
C LEU A 94 -9.30 -3.75 -7.39
N ASN A 95 -8.19 -3.04 -7.54
CA ASN A 95 -8.19 -1.61 -7.35
C ASN A 95 -7.33 -0.86 -8.35
N ILE A 96 -7.85 0.27 -8.79
CA ILE A 96 -7.18 1.19 -9.71
C ILE A 96 -7.31 2.61 -9.16
N GLY A 97 -6.26 3.40 -9.22
CA GLY A 97 -6.31 4.73 -8.64
C GLY A 97 -5.20 5.66 -9.08
N ILE A 98 -5.25 6.84 -8.50
CA ILE A 98 -4.24 7.88 -8.65
C ILE A 98 -3.67 8.22 -7.28
N GLU A 99 -2.38 8.50 -7.23
CA GLU A 99 -1.67 8.91 -6.03
C GLU A 99 -0.95 10.23 -6.32
N LEU A 100 -1.24 11.26 -5.53
CA LEU A 100 -0.50 12.51 -5.53
C LEU A 100 0.52 12.46 -4.40
N ARG A 101 1.80 12.47 -4.77
CA ARG A 101 2.92 12.46 -3.84
C ARG A 101 3.54 13.84 -3.77
N TYR A 102 3.96 14.23 -2.57
CA TYR A 102 4.74 15.43 -2.36
C TYR A 102 6.13 15.03 -1.89
N MET A 103 7.16 15.31 -2.69
CA MET A 103 8.54 14.99 -2.33
C MET A 103 9.19 16.21 -1.66
N ALA A 104 9.40 16.14 -0.33
CA ALA A 104 10.08 17.19 0.42
C ALA A 104 11.61 17.09 0.31
N ARG A 105 12.31 18.09 0.87
CA ARG A 105 13.78 18.17 0.87
C ARG A 105 14.42 16.93 1.51
N THR A 106 15.60 16.57 0.99
CA THR A 106 16.47 15.54 1.58
C THR A 106 16.77 15.88 3.03
N ALA A 107 16.55 14.92 3.91
CA ALA A 107 16.90 14.99 5.32
C ALA A 107 17.95 13.92 5.62
N HIS A 108 18.94 14.30 6.41
CA HIS A 108 19.90 13.36 6.99
C HIS A 108 19.63 13.32 8.49
N SER A 109 19.45 12.12 9.06
CA SER A 109 19.27 11.93 10.49
C SER A 109 20.00 10.68 10.96
N SER A 110 20.43 10.67 12.22
CA SER A 110 21.11 9.53 12.85
C SER A 110 20.22 8.28 13.00
N PHE A 111 18.92 8.40 12.76
CA PHE A 111 17.98 7.29 12.85
C PHE A 111 18.00 6.36 11.62
N PHE A 112 18.50 6.84 10.48
CA PHE A 112 18.52 6.08 9.24
C PHE A 112 19.94 5.99 8.68
N VAL A 113 20.35 4.79 8.29
CA VAL A 113 21.67 4.53 7.70
C VAL A 113 21.77 5.10 6.27
N ARG A 114 20.63 5.26 5.58
CA ARG A 114 20.55 5.80 4.22
C ARG A 114 19.95 7.20 4.21
N GLU A 115 20.33 7.99 3.22
CA GLU A 115 19.64 9.25 2.90
C GLU A 115 18.17 8.98 2.64
N TRP A 116 17.33 9.88 3.16
CA TRP A 116 15.88 9.76 3.01
C TRP A 116 15.24 11.10 2.68
N LYS A 117 14.08 11.05 2.05
CA LYS A 117 13.21 12.22 1.84
C LYS A 117 11.86 11.97 2.46
N TYR A 118 11.31 12.97 3.16
CA TYR A 118 9.92 12.93 3.57
C TYR A 118 9.04 13.05 2.32
N ALA A 119 8.10 12.12 2.15
CA ALA A 119 7.37 11.99 0.90
C ALA A 119 5.87 11.68 1.12
N PRO A 120 5.10 12.54 1.82
CA PRO A 120 3.70 12.26 2.09
C PRO A 120 2.90 12.13 0.79
N ALA A 121 1.83 11.35 0.84
CA ALA A 121 0.98 11.09 -0.31
C ALA A 121 -0.50 11.10 0.05
N VAL A 122 -1.32 11.46 -0.93
CA VAL A 122 -2.78 11.27 -0.90
C VAL A 122 -3.19 10.51 -2.15
N SER A 123 -4.09 9.54 -2.01
CA SER A 123 -4.59 8.76 -3.15
C SER A 123 -6.11 8.72 -3.20
N ALA A 124 -6.62 8.48 -4.39
CA ALA A 124 -8.01 8.13 -4.64
C ALA A 124 -8.03 6.87 -5.51
N GLU A 125 -8.74 5.85 -5.05
CA GLU A 125 -8.76 4.52 -5.64
C GLU A 125 -10.21 4.05 -5.79
N MET A 126 -10.49 3.33 -6.87
CA MET A 126 -11.74 2.61 -7.08
C MET A 126 -11.51 1.14 -6.73
N LEU A 127 -12.39 0.57 -5.92
CA LEU A 127 -12.42 -0.84 -5.54
C LEU A 127 -13.49 -1.56 -6.35
N ILE A 128 -13.10 -2.66 -7.01
CA ILE A 128 -13.96 -3.47 -7.87
C ILE A 128 -13.97 -4.88 -7.29
N ASP A 129 -15.16 -5.42 -7.03
CA ASP A 129 -15.34 -6.82 -6.71
C ASP A 129 -15.42 -7.64 -8.02
N PRO A 130 -14.39 -8.43 -8.37
CA PRO A 130 -14.41 -9.22 -9.59
C PRO A 130 -15.48 -10.33 -9.58
N ALA A 131 -15.97 -10.74 -8.41
CA ALA A 131 -17.03 -11.73 -8.28
C ALA A 131 -18.44 -11.14 -8.47
N GLY A 132 -18.57 -9.81 -8.52
CA GLY A 132 -19.85 -9.11 -8.74
C GLY A 132 -20.83 -9.17 -7.56
N GLY A 133 -20.38 -9.55 -6.36
CA GLY A 133 -21.22 -9.66 -5.17
C GLY A 133 -21.35 -8.35 -4.36
N ARG A 134 -20.43 -7.40 -4.59
CA ARG A 134 -20.34 -6.12 -3.86
C ARG A 134 -20.44 -4.94 -4.81
N GLU A 135 -20.93 -3.81 -4.29
CA GLU A 135 -20.92 -2.54 -5.03
C GLU A 135 -19.50 -2.04 -5.24
N VAL A 136 -19.29 -1.33 -6.35
CA VAL A 136 -18.07 -0.54 -6.55
C VAL A 136 -18.02 0.54 -5.48
N GLY A 137 -16.92 0.62 -4.75
CA GLY A 137 -16.66 1.69 -3.80
C GLY A 137 -15.38 2.43 -4.13
N PHE A 138 -15.18 3.55 -3.45
CA PHE A 138 -14.00 4.38 -3.61
C PHE A 138 -13.27 4.49 -2.28
N VAL A 139 -11.95 4.61 -2.33
CA VAL A 139 -11.11 4.83 -1.16
C VAL A 139 -10.31 6.10 -1.39
N VAL A 140 -10.35 7.00 -0.41
CA VAL A 140 -9.44 8.14 -0.35
C VAL A 140 -8.47 7.90 0.79
N SER A 141 -7.18 7.84 0.48
CA SER A 141 -6.14 7.53 1.47
C SER A 141 -5.18 8.70 1.68
N ALA A 142 -4.68 8.82 2.90
CA ALA A 142 -3.60 9.73 3.28
C ALA A 142 -2.46 8.94 3.93
N GLN A 143 -1.28 8.98 3.32
CA GLN A 143 -0.04 8.39 3.82
C GLN A 143 0.87 9.52 4.29
N LEU A 144 0.64 10.00 5.51
CA LEU A 144 1.41 11.11 6.06
C LEU A 144 2.80 10.67 6.52
N VAL A 145 2.93 9.49 7.14
CA VAL A 145 4.24 8.96 7.57
C VAL A 145 4.84 8.12 6.46
N ARG A 146 5.35 8.80 5.43
CA ARG A 146 5.98 8.16 4.26
C ARG A 146 7.36 8.73 3.96
N PHE A 147 8.27 7.84 3.62
CA PHE A 147 9.67 8.15 3.36
C PHE A 147 10.13 7.52 2.06
N TRP A 148 10.98 8.26 1.34
CA TRP A 148 11.68 7.80 0.14
C TRP A 148 13.14 7.47 0.48
N PHE A 149 13.59 6.27 0.12
CA PHE A 149 14.94 5.77 0.38
C PHE A 149 15.71 5.48 -0.92
N GLY A 150 15.67 6.42 -1.85
CA GLY A 150 16.42 6.36 -3.12
C GLY A 150 15.70 5.59 -4.23
N GLU A 151 15.12 4.44 -3.91
CA GLU A 151 14.51 3.52 -4.89
C GLU A 151 13.20 2.91 -4.38
N SER A 152 12.79 3.31 -3.18
CA SER A 152 11.62 2.73 -2.52
C SER A 152 10.92 3.73 -1.63
N TYR A 153 9.59 3.65 -1.61
CA TYR A 153 8.78 4.27 -0.59
C TYR A 153 8.47 3.28 0.52
N VAL A 154 8.52 3.78 1.75
CA VAL A 154 8.05 3.08 2.93
C VAL A 154 7.06 4.00 3.63
N SER A 155 5.81 3.55 3.75
CA SER A 155 4.74 4.26 4.42
C SER A 155 4.27 3.48 5.62
N PHE A 156 3.92 4.19 6.68
CA PHE A 156 3.36 3.65 7.91
C PHE A 156 2.08 4.39 8.28
N LEU A 157 1.15 3.68 8.92
CA LEU A 157 -0.04 4.26 9.55
C LEU A 157 -0.83 5.20 8.62
N GLY A 158 -1.08 4.74 7.39
CA GLY A 158 -1.96 5.42 6.46
C GLY A 158 -3.41 5.39 6.95
N THR A 159 -4.16 6.46 6.70
CA THR A 159 -5.60 6.54 7.01
C THR A 159 -6.39 6.48 5.73
N GLU A 160 -7.50 5.76 5.73
CA GLU A 160 -8.31 5.52 4.54
C GLU A 160 -9.78 5.82 4.84
N LEU A 161 -10.44 6.53 3.93
CA LEU A 161 -11.86 6.83 3.98
C LEU A 161 -12.54 6.06 2.86
N VAL A 162 -13.52 5.23 3.22
CA VAL A 162 -14.26 4.42 2.26
C VAL A 162 -15.56 5.13 1.91
N LEU A 163 -15.80 5.30 0.62
CA LEU A 163 -16.99 5.91 0.05
C LEU A 163 -17.79 4.85 -0.72
N ASP A 164 -19.11 4.94 -0.64
CA ASP A 164 -20.01 4.13 -1.45
C ASP A 164 -20.08 4.61 -2.91
N SER A 165 -20.87 3.92 -3.73
CA SER A 165 -21.12 4.25 -5.14
C SER A 165 -21.74 5.64 -5.36
N LYS A 166 -22.29 6.26 -4.30
CA LYS A 166 -22.87 7.61 -4.31
C LYS A 166 -21.92 8.67 -3.75
N GLY A 167 -20.70 8.28 -3.37
CA GLY A 167 -19.69 9.17 -2.78
C GLY A 167 -19.95 9.51 -1.32
N LEU A 168 -20.85 8.81 -0.63
CA LEU A 168 -21.10 8.99 0.79
C LEU A 168 -20.13 8.13 1.60
N VAL A 169 -19.72 8.63 2.76
CA VAL A 169 -18.84 7.89 3.67
C VAL A 169 -19.55 6.63 4.16
N SER A 170 -19.01 5.47 3.80
CA SER A 170 -19.52 4.15 4.19
C SER A 170 -18.70 3.52 5.31
N GLY A 171 -17.48 4.02 5.54
CA GLY A 171 -16.60 3.59 6.62
C GLY A 171 -15.19 4.15 6.52
N TRP A 172 -14.26 3.48 7.20
CA TRP A 172 -12.86 3.87 7.27
C TRP A 172 -11.94 2.65 7.24
N GLY A 173 -10.67 2.89 6.98
CA GLY A 173 -9.62 1.89 7.03
C GLY A 173 -8.29 2.47 7.48
N ALA A 174 -7.33 1.58 7.69
CA ALA A 174 -5.97 1.92 8.06
C ALA A 174 -4.96 1.05 7.33
N SER A 175 -3.93 1.66 6.78
CA SER A 175 -2.77 0.98 6.21
C SER A 175 -1.66 0.93 7.26
N LEU A 176 -1.31 -0.26 7.75
CA LEU A 176 -0.26 -0.39 8.77
C LEU A 176 1.12 -0.13 8.17
N ILE A 177 1.39 -0.76 7.02
CA ILE A 177 2.61 -0.61 6.26
C ILE A 177 2.31 -0.74 4.76
N ARG A 178 2.96 0.11 3.95
CA ARG A 178 2.97 0.01 2.49
C ARG A 178 4.40 0.22 2.00
N LEU A 179 4.90 -0.75 1.23
CA LEU A 179 6.20 -0.72 0.60
C LEU A 179 5.97 -0.58 -0.90
N THR A 180 6.66 0.39 -1.52
CA THR A 180 6.76 0.49 -2.97
C THR A 180 8.22 0.37 -3.34
N ALA A 181 8.59 -0.65 -4.08
CA ALA A 181 9.95 -0.82 -4.60
C ALA A 181 9.93 -0.62 -6.11
N PHE A 182 10.72 0.33 -6.62
CA PHE A 182 10.81 0.55 -8.06
C PHE A 182 11.65 -0.53 -8.73
N VAL A 183 11.22 -0.99 -9.91
CA VAL A 183 11.85 -2.06 -10.68
C VAL A 183 12.39 -1.53 -12.01
N HIS A 184 13.51 -2.10 -12.45
CA HIS A 184 14.19 -1.81 -13.71
C HIS A 184 13.70 -2.69 -14.86
#